data_AF-A0A0B6Z971-F1
#
_entry.id   AF-A0A0B6Z971-F1
#
_cell.length_a   1.000
_cell.length_b   1.000
_cell.length_c   1.000
_cell.angle_alpha   90.00
_cell.angle_beta   90.00
_cell.angle_gamma   90.00
#
_symmetry.space_group_name_H-M   'P 1'
#
loop_
_entity.id
_entity.type
_entity.pdbx_description
1 polymer ?
#
loop_
_entity_poly.entity_id
_entity_poly.type
_entity_poly.pdbx_seq_one_letter_code
_entity_poly.pdbx_strand_id
1 'polypeptide(L)'
;MTGMDDFAEEEVVENPTLRAAYNMAPLHQNQPLCWDYEVQLKGQKIYDKMIHLCETCELPILVYGRLLPCKHIFCFDCARKCDKSCKRCSIKVQKVEK
;
A
#
# COMPACT_ATOMS: atom_id res chain seq x y z
N MET A 1 15.13 -7.73 -33.30
CA MET A 1 15.20 -7.99 -31.85
C MET A 1 14.35 -6.91 -31.18
N THR A 2 13.03 -6.92 -31.39
CA THR A 2 12.01 -7.59 -30.56
C THR A 2 12.10 -7.25 -29.09
N GLY A 3 11.16 -6.40 -28.65
CA GLY A 3 10.53 -6.46 -27.33
C GLY A 3 11.25 -5.72 -26.21
N MET A 4 10.89 -4.46 -25.99
CA MET A 4 10.94 -3.84 -24.67
C MET A 4 9.63 -3.09 -24.45
N ASP A 5 8.73 -3.85 -23.83
CA ASP A 5 7.71 -3.41 -22.89
C ASP A 5 6.53 -2.61 -23.44
N ASP A 6 5.82 -3.32 -24.31
CA ASP A 6 4.42 -3.16 -24.70
C ASP A 6 3.48 -3.61 -23.56
N PHE A 7 3.48 -2.91 -22.42
CA PHE A 7 2.61 -3.22 -21.28
C PHE A 7 1.90 -1.98 -20.70
N ALA A 8 1.46 -1.09 -21.58
CA ALA A 8 0.41 -0.14 -21.26
C ALA A 8 -0.38 0.25 -22.52
N GLU A 9 -0.64 -0.72 -23.41
CA GLU A 9 -1.71 -0.52 -24.40
C GLU A 9 -3.04 -0.53 -23.65
N GLU A 10 -3.56 0.68 -23.48
CA GLU A 10 -4.91 0.98 -23.95
C GLU A 10 -6.08 0.34 -23.19
N GLU A 11 -6.02 0.28 -21.87
CA GLU A 11 -7.25 0.33 -21.08
C GLU A 11 -7.13 1.41 -20.01
N VAL A 12 -8.21 2.17 -19.81
CA VAL A 12 -8.31 3.41 -19.02
C VAL A 12 -7.69 4.59 -19.79
N VAL A 13 -8.44 5.47 -20.46
CA VAL A 13 -9.55 6.25 -19.93
C VAL A 13 -10.47 6.75 -21.06
N GLU A 14 -11.72 6.29 -21.13
CA GLU A 14 -12.75 6.85 -22.06
C GLU A 14 -13.20 8.27 -21.68
N ASN A 15 -12.78 8.78 -20.52
CA ASN A 15 -13.12 10.12 -20.06
C ASN A 15 -12.18 11.16 -20.71
N PRO A 16 -12.69 12.07 -21.58
CA PRO A 16 -11.86 13.02 -22.32
C PRO A 16 -11.03 13.95 -21.44
N THR A 17 -11.55 14.32 -20.27
CA THR A 17 -10.86 15.14 -19.27
C THR A 17 -9.67 14.42 -18.64
N LEU A 18 -9.76 13.11 -18.43
CA LEU A 18 -8.68 12.31 -17.86
C LEU A 18 -7.60 12.00 -18.92
N ARG A 19 -7.98 11.78 -20.18
CA ARG A 19 -7.04 11.63 -21.30
C ARG A 19 -6.23 12.91 -21.55
N ALA A 20 -6.88 14.07 -21.43
CA ALA A 20 -6.21 15.36 -21.49
C ALA A 20 -5.23 15.53 -20.31
N ALA A 21 -5.65 15.18 -19.09
CA ALA A 21 -4.81 15.28 -17.89
C ALA A 21 -3.58 14.36 -17.91
N TYR A 22 -3.65 13.18 -18.53
CA TYR A 22 -2.51 12.25 -18.61
C TYR A 22 -1.39 12.74 -19.53
N ASN A 23 -1.73 13.52 -20.56
CA ASN A 23 -0.78 14.09 -21.52
C ASN A 23 -0.25 15.46 -21.11
N MET A 24 -0.76 16.04 -20.02
CA MET A 24 -0.32 17.34 -19.51
C MET A 24 0.64 17.15 -18.35
N ALA A 25 1.73 17.91 -18.33
CA ALA A 25 2.60 17.97 -17.16
C ALA A 25 1.76 18.40 -15.93
N PRO A 26 1.90 17.72 -14.78
CA PRO A 26 1.16 18.08 -13.58
C PRO A 26 1.38 19.55 -13.25
N LEU A 27 0.32 20.28 -12.89
CA LEU A 27 0.40 21.71 -12.59
C LEU A 27 0.36 21.96 -11.08
N HIS A 28 1.18 22.89 -10.59
CA HIS A 28 1.06 23.49 -9.28
C HIS A 28 0.96 25.00 -9.44
N GLN A 29 -0.12 25.60 -8.93
CA GLN A 29 -0.40 27.04 -9.10
C GLN A 29 -0.39 27.50 -10.57
N ASN A 30 -1.00 26.70 -11.47
CA ASN A 30 -1.06 26.95 -12.92
C ASN A 30 0.30 26.97 -13.65
N GLN A 31 1.36 26.47 -13.00
CA GLN A 31 2.67 26.28 -13.64
C GLN A 31 3.01 24.78 -13.69
N PRO A 32 3.72 24.30 -14.73
CA PRO A 32 4.25 22.94 -14.76
C PRO A 32 5.06 22.66 -13.49
N LEU A 33 4.71 21.57 -12.81
CA LEU A 33 5.41 21.10 -11.63
C LEU A 33 6.81 20.65 -12.05
N CYS A 34 7.81 21.41 -11.63
CA CYS A 34 9.21 21.06 -11.82
C CYS A 34 9.70 20.29 -10.59
N TRP A 35 10.21 19.08 -10.80
CA TRP A 35 10.64 18.17 -9.72
C TRP A 35 12.01 18.56 -9.11
N ASP A 36 12.61 19.65 -9.56
CA ASP A 36 13.87 20.23 -9.08
C ASP A 36 13.68 21.27 -7.96
N TYR A 37 12.45 21.47 -7.49
CA TYR A 37 12.16 22.39 -6.40
C TYR A 37 12.92 21.99 -5.12
N GLU A 38 13.63 22.94 -4.51
CA GLU A 38 14.37 22.70 -3.27
C GLU A 38 13.40 22.45 -2.11
N VAL A 39 13.23 21.16 -1.77
CA VAL A 39 12.39 20.75 -0.64
C VAL A 39 13.20 20.68 0.64
N GLN A 40 12.74 21.34 1.69
CA GLN A 40 13.27 21.13 3.04
C GLN A 40 12.65 19.87 3.64
N LEU A 41 13.25 18.71 3.40
CA LEU A 41 12.84 17.47 4.05
C LEU A 41 13.01 17.61 5.57
N LYS A 42 11.90 17.76 6.30
CA LYS A 42 11.90 17.76 7.77
C LYS A 42 11.65 16.34 8.29
N GLY A 43 12.43 15.93 9.29
CA GLY A 43 12.32 14.63 9.93
C GLY A 43 13.38 13.62 9.47
N GLN A 44 13.61 12.59 10.28
CA GLN A 44 14.52 11.49 9.95
C GLN A 44 13.77 10.46 9.11
N LYS A 45 14.28 10.17 7.90
CA LYS A 45 13.78 9.03 7.13
C LYS A 45 14.09 7.74 7.89
N ILE A 46 13.04 7.05 8.34
CA ILE A 46 13.17 5.74 8.99
C ILE A 46 13.18 4.69 7.87
N TYR A 47 14.37 4.29 7.45
CA TYR A 47 14.55 3.32 6.36
C TYR A 47 14.04 1.92 6.72
N ASP A 48 14.01 1.57 8.00
CA ASP A 48 13.80 0.20 8.48
C ASP A 48 12.36 -0.14 8.89
N LYS A 49 11.41 0.78 8.73
CA LYS A 49 10.00 0.47 8.99
C LYS A 49 9.32 0.04 7.71
N MET A 50 9.43 -1.25 7.40
CA MET A 50 8.56 -1.89 6.41
C MET A 50 7.11 -1.78 6.91
N ILE A 51 6.25 -1.13 6.12
CA ILE A 51 4.81 -1.13 6.38
C ILE A 51 4.25 -2.41 5.78
N HIS A 52 3.78 -3.32 6.63
CA HIS A 52 3.13 -4.54 6.19
C HIS A 52 1.67 -4.27 5.81
N LEU A 53 1.17 -4.96 4.79
CA LEU A 53 -0.25 -5.00 4.47
C LEU A 53 -0.91 -6.15 5.22
N CYS A 54 -2.13 -5.94 5.72
CA CYS A 54 -2.89 -7.01 6.34
C CYS A 54 -3.49 -7.93 5.28
N GLU A 55 -3.26 -9.22 5.39
CA GLU A 55 -3.80 -10.23 4.46
C GLU A 55 -5.33 -10.40 4.51
N THR A 56 -6.03 -9.75 5.45
CA THR A 56 -7.50 -9.87 5.60
C THR A 56 -8.25 -8.66 5.06
N CYS A 57 -7.76 -7.45 5.28
CA CYS A 57 -8.39 -6.22 4.78
C CYS A 57 -7.59 -5.56 3.66
N GLU A 58 -6.40 -6.06 3.34
CA GLU A 58 -5.49 -5.53 2.31
C GLU A 58 -5.03 -4.09 2.53
N LEU A 59 -5.23 -3.56 3.75
CA LEU A 59 -4.80 -2.22 4.15
C LEU A 59 -3.46 -2.24 4.90
N PRO A 60 -2.69 -1.14 4.87
CA PRO A 60 -1.52 -0.94 5.73
C PRO A 60 -1.81 -1.19 7.21
N ILE A 61 -0.94 -1.96 7.88
CA ILE A 61 -1.08 -2.26 9.30
C ILE A 61 -0.60 -1.06 10.14
N LEU A 62 -1.54 -0.34 10.74
CA LEU A 62 -1.26 0.75 11.70
C LEU A 62 -0.98 0.21 13.12
N VAL A 63 -1.74 -0.81 13.52
CA VAL A 63 -1.59 -1.48 14.82
C VAL A 63 -1.47 -2.96 14.56
N TYR A 64 -0.35 -3.54 15.00
CA TYR A 64 -0.03 -4.93 14.78
C TYR A 64 -0.85 -5.83 15.71
N GLY A 65 -1.40 -6.90 15.15
CA GLY A 65 -2.04 -7.98 15.89
C GLY A 65 -1.30 -9.29 15.63
N ARG A 66 -0.59 -9.81 16.64
CA ARG A 66 0.16 -11.06 16.55
C ARG A 66 -0.67 -12.22 17.10
N LEU A 67 -0.91 -13.23 16.28
CA LEU A 67 -1.67 -14.42 16.66
C LEU A 67 -0.75 -15.45 17.34
N LEU A 68 -1.09 -15.91 18.54
CA LEU A 68 -0.40 -17.01 19.21
C LEU A 68 -1.16 -18.33 19.07
N PRO A 69 -0.47 -19.47 18.84
CA PRO A 69 0.98 -19.65 18.86
C PRO A 69 1.68 -19.46 17.49
N CYS A 70 0.92 -19.33 16.40
CA CYS A 70 1.47 -19.36 15.03
C CYS A 70 2.33 -18.15 14.63
N LYS A 71 2.33 -17.08 15.43
CA LYS A 71 3.10 -15.83 15.25
C LYS A 71 2.80 -15.04 13.97
N HIS A 72 1.80 -15.43 13.19
CA HIS A 72 1.35 -14.63 12.05
C HIS A 72 0.79 -13.27 12.50
N ILE A 73 0.97 -12.28 11.63
CA ILE A 73 0.67 -10.87 11.90
C ILE A 73 -0.46 -10.40 10.98
N PHE A 74 -1.41 -9.68 11.57
CA PHE A 74 -2.52 -9.02 10.88
C PHE A 74 -2.71 -7.60 11.44
N CYS A 75 -3.62 -6.83 10.86
CA CYS A 75 -4.15 -5.65 11.54
C CYS A 75 -4.81 -6.07 12.86
N PHE A 76 -4.65 -5.29 13.94
CA PHE A 76 -5.16 -5.68 15.26
C PHE A 76 -6.67 -5.94 15.26
N ASP A 77 -7.44 -5.15 14.50
CA ASP A 77 -8.88 -5.36 14.35
C ASP A 77 -9.22 -6.66 13.63
N CYS A 78 -8.45 -7.00 12.60
CA CYS A 78 -8.57 -8.23 11.82
C CYS A 78 -8.20 -9.45 12.68
N ALA A 79 -7.13 -9.33 13.46
CA ALA A 79 -6.67 -10.37 14.37
C ALA A 79 -7.72 -10.69 15.46
N ARG A 80 -8.38 -9.66 16.02
CA ARG A 80 -9.45 -9.84 17.01
C ARG A 80 -10.73 -10.43 16.44
N LYS A 81 -11.04 -10.15 15.17
CA LYS A 81 -12.21 -10.67 14.46
C LYS A 81 -12.00 -12.08 13.89
N CYS A 82 -10.78 -12.62 13.92
CA CYS A 82 -10.54 -13.99 13.47
C CYS A 82 -11.35 -14.99 14.31
N ASP A 83 -12.03 -15.92 13.66
CA ASP A 83 -12.89 -16.97 14.24
C ASP A 83 -12.10 -18.04 15.03
N LYS A 84 -11.21 -17.62 15.94
CA LYS A 84 -10.34 -18.48 16.75
C LYS A 84 -9.37 -19.36 15.95
N SER A 85 -9.21 -19.12 14.65
CA SER A 85 -8.19 -19.77 13.79
C SER A 85 -7.50 -18.74 12.91
N CYS A 86 -6.19 -18.89 12.73
CA CYS A 86 -5.40 -18.02 11.87
C CYS A 86 -5.82 -18.20 10.41
N LYS A 87 -6.13 -17.10 9.70
CA LYS A 87 -6.54 -17.17 8.29
C LYS A 87 -5.44 -17.64 7.33
N ARG A 88 -4.17 -17.58 7.74
CA ARG A 88 -3.02 -17.97 6.90
C ARG A 88 -2.61 -19.44 7.04
N CYS A 89 -2.66 -19.99 8.24
CA CYS A 89 -2.21 -21.37 8.52
C CYS A 89 -3.28 -22.26 9.15
N SER A 90 -4.48 -21.73 9.39
CA SER A 90 -5.62 -22.45 9.99
C SER A 90 -5.37 -23.02 11.40
N ILE A 91 -4.23 -22.71 12.03
CA ILE A 91 -3.92 -23.07 13.41
C ILE A 91 -4.86 -22.31 14.36
N LYS A 92 -5.33 -22.99 15.41
CA LYS A 92 -6.15 -22.38 16.47
C LYS A 92 -5.39 -21.25 17.16
N VAL A 93 -6.04 -20.10 17.25
CA VAL A 93 -5.54 -18.90 17.94
C VAL A 93 -5.97 -18.98 19.40
N GLN A 94 -5.00 -18.89 20.30
CA GLN A 94 -5.25 -18.86 21.75
C GLN A 94 -5.34 -17.42 22.26
N LYS A 95 -4.51 -16.53 21.72
CA LYS A 95 -4.39 -15.13 22.14
C LYS A 95 -3.96 -14.27 20.96
N VAL A 96 -4.38 -13.01 20.99
CA VAL A 96 -3.89 -11.94 20.12
C VAL A 96 -3.09 -10.97 20.97
N GLU A 97 -1.85 -10.67 20.56
CA GLU A 97 -1.02 -9.65 21.18
C GLU A 97 -1.05 -8.38 20.32
N LYS A 98 -1.07 -7.22 20.99
CA LYS A 98 -1.06 -5.90 20.38
C LYS A 98 0.37 -5.36 20.31
#